data_AF-A0A2T5ING9-F1
#
_entry.id   AF-A0A2T5ING9-F1
#
_cell.length_a   1.000
_cell.length_b   1.000
_cell.length_c   1.000
_cell.angle_alpha   90.00
_cell.angle_beta   90.00
_cell.angle_gamma   90.00
#
_symmetry.space_group_name_H-M   'P 1'
#
loop_
_entity.id
_entity.type
_entity.pdbx_description
1 polymer ?
#
loop_
_entity_poly.entity_id
_entity_poly.type
_entity_poly.pdbx_seq_one_letter_code
_entity_poly.pdbx_strand_id
1 'polypeptide(L)'
;MFDDQKLESLQQAHNKYYEAPIFKGPSLYFHHKSLESSRKQDFDRFSEHIYALLVSWGMHRMGPGGAKMREFEEFRASLKKVWNIALQLQKKEPGSLCKCDWEDLKKVFCGIRCMNTGTSLVGNSKVMAHLIPNLIPPVDRRYTLNFLFGKGQIANDLEKEWGILSKILKEFFYPIVLSSEFKSEADKWIVRPNDFPWDTSHLKIVDNLIIGSSKAIRT
;
A
#
# COMPACT_ATOMS: atom_id res chain seq x y z
N MET A 1 27.68 9.13 -0.68
CA MET A 1 27.92 8.55 -2.01
C MET A 1 27.16 7.23 -2.08
N PHE A 2 25.91 7.26 -2.53
CA PHE A 2 25.20 6.04 -2.87
C PHE A 2 25.74 5.59 -4.24
N ASP A 3 26.27 4.37 -4.26
CA ASP A 3 27.06 3.80 -5.35
C ASP A 3 26.21 3.51 -6.61
N ASP A 4 26.80 3.55 -7.81
CA ASP A 4 26.13 3.21 -9.08
C ASP A 4 25.48 1.83 -9.03
N GLN A 5 26.09 0.92 -8.26
CA GLN A 5 25.60 -0.42 -7.99
C GLN A 5 24.22 -0.45 -7.32
N LYS A 6 23.89 0.54 -6.47
CA LYS A 6 22.55 0.64 -5.85
C LYS A 6 21.51 1.14 -6.84
N LEU A 7 21.87 2.07 -7.72
CA LEU A 7 20.99 2.57 -8.77
C LEU A 7 20.64 1.46 -9.77
N GLU A 8 21.64 0.71 -10.19
CA GLU A 8 21.46 -0.45 -11.05
C GLU A 8 20.55 -1.49 -10.40
N SER A 9 20.70 -1.74 -9.10
CA SER A 9 19.84 -2.66 -8.36
C SER A 9 18.36 -2.23 -8.35
N LEU A 10 18.08 -0.92 -8.29
CA LEU A 10 16.71 -0.39 -8.34
C LEU A 10 16.10 -0.60 -9.73
N GLN A 11 16.84 -0.30 -10.79
CA GLN A 11 16.37 -0.49 -12.16
C GLN A 11 16.14 -1.97 -12.49
N GLN A 12 17.04 -2.86 -12.05
CA GLN A 12 16.87 -4.31 -12.23
C GLN A 12 15.61 -4.82 -11.51
N ALA A 13 15.37 -4.39 -10.26
CA ALA A 13 14.18 -4.76 -9.52
C ALA A 13 12.90 -4.22 -10.19
N HIS A 14 12.92 -2.99 -10.68
CA HIS A 14 11.81 -2.37 -11.40
C HIS A 14 11.46 -3.13 -12.69
N ASN A 15 12.46 -3.43 -13.52
CA ASN A 15 12.27 -4.20 -14.75
C ASN A 15 11.65 -5.57 -14.45
N LYS A 16 12.18 -6.30 -13.46
CA LYS A 16 11.64 -7.61 -13.04
C LYS A 16 10.21 -7.55 -12.52
N TYR A 17 9.78 -6.41 -11.96
CA TYR A 17 8.37 -6.23 -11.58
C TYR A 17 7.47 -6.21 -12.82
N TYR A 18 7.82 -5.42 -13.84
CA TYR A 18 7.02 -5.19 -15.05
C TYR A 18 7.10 -6.33 -16.08
N GLU A 19 8.18 -7.11 -16.09
CA GLU A 19 8.28 -8.34 -16.89
C GLU A 19 7.30 -9.43 -16.42
N ALA A 20 6.82 -9.35 -15.18
CA ALA A 20 5.94 -10.37 -14.64
C ALA A 20 4.47 -10.19 -15.09
N PRO A 21 3.86 -11.19 -15.75
CA PRO A 21 2.54 -11.03 -16.38
C PRO A 21 1.36 -10.94 -15.40
N ILE A 22 1.60 -11.04 -14.09
CA ILE A 22 0.59 -11.33 -13.06
C ILE A 22 -0.19 -10.11 -12.54
N PHE A 23 0.15 -8.89 -12.97
CA PHE A 23 -0.44 -7.66 -12.44
C PHE A 23 -1.17 -6.86 -13.53
N LYS A 24 -2.19 -7.46 -14.14
CA LYS A 24 -3.06 -6.80 -15.13
C LYS A 24 -4.54 -7.08 -14.81
N GLY A 25 -5.45 -6.58 -15.65
CA GLY A 25 -6.88 -6.88 -15.55
C GLY A 25 -7.58 -6.13 -14.40
N PRO A 26 -8.56 -6.76 -13.71
CA PRO A 26 -9.38 -6.09 -12.70
C PRO A 26 -8.57 -5.42 -11.60
N SER A 27 -7.48 -6.05 -11.17
CA SER A 27 -6.57 -5.51 -10.15
C SER A 27 -6.00 -4.15 -10.53
N LEU A 28 -5.59 -3.96 -11.78
CA LEU A 28 -5.05 -2.69 -12.25
C LEU A 28 -6.16 -1.66 -12.48
N TYR A 29 -7.28 -2.10 -13.05
CA TYR A 29 -8.43 -1.22 -13.29
C TYR A 29 -8.95 -0.60 -11.99
N PHE A 30 -9.23 -1.43 -10.97
CA PHE A 30 -9.74 -0.94 -9.69
C PHE A 30 -8.68 -0.22 -8.86
N HIS A 31 -7.39 -0.47 -9.07
CA HIS A 31 -6.31 0.32 -8.48
C HIS A 31 -6.42 1.79 -8.92
N HIS A 32 -6.49 2.03 -10.24
CA HIS A 32 -6.65 3.38 -10.77
C HIS A 32 -7.99 4.01 -10.37
N LYS A 33 -9.09 3.25 -10.42
CA LYS A 33 -10.41 3.77 -10.04
C LYS A 33 -10.50 4.16 -8.57
N SER A 34 -9.88 3.39 -7.67
CA SER A 34 -9.81 3.73 -6.25
C SER A 34 -9.02 5.03 -6.02
N LEU A 35 -7.86 5.17 -6.67
CA LEU A 35 -7.06 6.41 -6.58
C LEU A 35 -7.79 7.62 -7.18
N GLU A 36 -8.49 7.43 -8.30
CA GLU A 36 -9.29 8.47 -8.95
C GLU A 36 -10.41 8.97 -8.03
N SER A 37 -11.20 8.07 -7.45
CA SER A 37 -12.27 8.41 -6.52
C SER A 37 -11.75 9.07 -5.25
N SER A 38 -10.62 8.59 -4.72
CA SER A 38 -9.93 9.19 -3.57
C SER A 38 -9.53 10.65 -3.83
N ARG A 39 -8.91 10.93 -4.98
CA ARG A 39 -8.53 12.29 -5.40
C ARG A 39 -9.74 13.21 -5.60
N LYS A 40 -10.83 12.66 -6.14
CA LYS A 40 -12.11 13.37 -6.29
C LYS A 40 -12.87 13.55 -4.97
N GLN A 41 -12.37 12.97 -3.88
CA GLN A 41 -13.02 12.93 -2.57
C GLN A 41 -14.45 12.34 -2.63
N ASP A 42 -14.69 11.48 -3.61
CA ASP A 42 -15.96 10.79 -3.82
C ASP A 42 -15.97 9.53 -2.93
N PHE A 43 -16.53 9.68 -1.73
CA PHE A 43 -16.57 8.62 -0.73
C PHE A 43 -17.29 7.37 -1.25
N ASP A 44 -18.43 7.52 -1.90
CA ASP A 44 -19.27 6.40 -2.31
C ASP A 44 -18.54 5.58 -3.37
N ARG A 45 -18.05 6.23 -4.43
CA ARG A 45 -17.24 5.55 -5.45
C ARG A 45 -15.94 4.99 -4.90
N PHE A 46 -15.27 5.70 -3.99
CA PHE A 46 -14.05 5.20 -3.37
C PHE A 46 -14.34 3.90 -2.62
N SER A 47 -15.40 3.86 -1.82
CA SER A 47 -15.77 2.68 -1.03
C SER A 47 -16.09 1.48 -1.90
N GLU A 48 -16.81 1.65 -3.01
CA GLU A 48 -17.10 0.60 -3.98
C GLU A 48 -15.81 0.10 -4.67
N HIS A 49 -15.02 1.03 -5.21
CA HIS A 49 -13.81 0.68 -5.97
C HIS A 49 -12.76 -0.01 -5.11
N ILE A 50 -12.52 0.47 -3.89
CA ILE A 50 -11.51 -0.15 -3.01
C ILE A 50 -11.97 -1.53 -2.53
N TYR A 51 -13.28 -1.72 -2.30
CA TYR A 51 -13.82 -3.02 -1.95
C TYR A 51 -13.63 -4.03 -3.10
N ALA A 52 -13.96 -3.65 -4.33
CA ALA A 52 -13.73 -4.46 -5.52
C ALA A 52 -12.24 -4.73 -5.80
N LEU A 53 -11.38 -3.74 -5.53
CA LEU A 53 -9.93 -3.90 -5.65
C LEU A 53 -9.40 -4.97 -4.70
N LEU A 54 -9.79 -4.92 -3.43
CA LEU A 54 -9.32 -5.86 -2.42
C LEU A 54 -9.76 -7.29 -2.75
N VAL A 55 -10.98 -7.48 -3.25
CA VAL A 55 -11.42 -8.77 -3.79
C VAL A 55 -10.54 -9.21 -4.95
N SER A 56 -10.25 -8.32 -5.91
CA SER A 56 -9.36 -8.59 -7.06
C SER A 56 -7.92 -8.93 -6.62
N TRP A 57 -7.49 -8.44 -5.46
CA TRP A 57 -6.21 -8.77 -4.82
C TRP A 57 -6.27 -10.00 -3.93
N GLY A 58 -7.36 -10.76 -3.96
CA GLY A 58 -7.51 -12.03 -3.26
C GLY A 58 -7.75 -11.89 -1.74
N MET A 59 -8.21 -10.72 -1.29
CA MET A 59 -8.57 -10.47 0.12
C MET A 59 -9.89 -11.13 0.51
N HIS A 60 -10.65 -11.66 -0.45
CA HIS A 60 -11.80 -12.53 -0.20
C HIS A 60 -11.65 -13.82 -1.01
N ARG A 61 -11.50 -14.96 -0.34
CA ARG A 61 -11.44 -16.28 -0.98
C ARG A 61 -12.71 -17.05 -0.75
N MET A 62 -13.26 -17.68 -1.79
CA MET A 62 -14.41 -18.59 -1.65
C MET A 62 -13.98 -19.89 -0.95
N GLY A 63 -14.90 -20.51 -0.20
CA GLY A 63 -14.63 -21.73 0.57
C GLY A 63 -14.33 -21.51 2.06
N PRO A 64 -13.99 -22.57 2.80
CA PRO A 64 -13.90 -22.54 4.27
C PRO A 64 -12.64 -21.87 4.83
N GLY A 65 -11.61 -21.66 4.00
CA GLY A 65 -10.31 -21.13 4.44
C GLY A 65 -9.87 -19.85 3.71
N GLY A 66 -8.87 -19.17 4.28
CA GLY A 66 -8.23 -18.01 3.68
C GLY A 66 -8.77 -16.65 4.15
N ALA A 67 -8.36 -15.60 3.45
CA ALA A 67 -8.76 -14.24 3.74
C ALA A 67 -10.25 -14.03 3.45
N LYS A 68 -10.94 -13.36 4.36
CA LYS A 68 -12.35 -12.99 4.26
C LYS A 68 -12.49 -11.51 4.59
N MET A 69 -13.05 -10.76 3.67
CA MET A 69 -13.48 -9.38 3.92
C MET A 69 -14.77 -9.37 4.74
N ARG A 70 -15.01 -8.28 5.45
CA ARG A 70 -16.33 -7.99 6.03
C ARG A 70 -17.33 -7.66 4.93
N GLU A 71 -18.61 -7.76 5.26
CA GLU A 71 -19.68 -7.30 4.39
C GLU A 71 -19.51 -5.82 4.03
N PHE A 72 -19.96 -5.47 2.82
CA PHE A 72 -19.71 -4.15 2.24
C PHE A 72 -20.18 -3.01 3.14
N GLU A 73 -21.38 -3.09 3.71
CA GLU A 73 -21.91 -2.03 4.57
C GLU A 73 -21.15 -1.88 5.89
N GLU A 74 -20.67 -2.98 6.48
CA GLU A 74 -19.82 -2.91 7.68
C GLU A 74 -18.48 -2.20 7.36
N PHE A 75 -17.87 -2.59 6.25
CA PHE A 75 -16.64 -1.97 5.76
C PHE A 75 -16.85 -0.48 5.48
N ARG A 76 -17.85 -0.15 4.66
CA ARG A 76 -18.19 1.22 4.26
C ARG A 76 -18.50 2.10 5.47
N ALA A 77 -19.30 1.61 6.42
CA ALA A 77 -19.60 2.35 7.65
C ALA A 77 -18.35 2.60 8.51
N SER A 78 -17.42 1.65 8.59
CA SER A 78 -16.15 1.84 9.31
C SER A 78 -15.26 2.89 8.64
N LEU A 79 -15.17 2.85 7.30
CA LEU A 79 -14.39 3.79 6.51
C LEU A 79 -14.95 5.22 6.61
N LYS A 80 -16.29 5.36 6.61
CA LYS A 80 -16.94 6.68 6.72
C LYS A 80 -16.53 7.43 7.98
N LYS A 81 -16.34 6.73 9.10
CA LYS A 81 -15.96 7.31 10.40
C LYS A 81 -14.58 7.98 10.37
N VAL A 82 -13.68 7.49 9.53
CA VAL A 82 -12.29 8.00 9.43
C VAL A 82 -12.04 8.82 8.16
N TRP A 83 -13.04 8.95 7.30
CA TRP A 83 -12.92 9.59 5.99
C TRP A 83 -12.35 11.00 6.06
N ASN A 84 -12.95 11.86 6.89
CA ASN A 84 -12.53 13.25 7.00
C ASN A 84 -11.11 13.40 7.55
N ILE A 85 -10.70 12.53 8.48
CA ILE A 85 -9.33 12.50 9.02
C ILE A 85 -8.35 12.14 7.89
N ALA A 86 -8.68 11.12 7.11
CA ALA A 86 -7.85 10.69 6.00
C ALA A 86 -7.73 11.76 4.90
N LEU A 87 -8.79 12.51 4.61
CA LEU A 87 -8.75 13.62 3.64
C LEU A 87 -7.79 14.75 4.07
N GLN A 88 -7.63 15.00 5.37
CA GLN A 88 -6.62 15.96 5.83
C GLN A 88 -5.21 15.43 5.61
N LEU A 89 -5.00 14.12 5.86
CA LEU A 89 -3.72 13.45 5.66
C LEU A 89 -3.31 13.33 4.19
N GLN A 90 -4.25 13.36 3.24
CA GLN A 90 -3.93 13.31 1.80
C GLN A 90 -3.00 14.43 1.32
N LYS A 91 -2.97 15.57 2.01
CA LYS A 91 -2.15 16.74 1.66
C LYS A 91 -0.76 16.71 2.29
N LYS A 92 -0.45 15.67 3.07
CA LYS A 92 0.80 15.55 3.82
C LYS A 92 1.77 14.65 3.07
N GLU A 93 3.03 14.83 3.40
CA GLU A 93 4.16 14.06 2.87
C GLU A 93 4.96 13.48 4.03
N PRO A 94 5.71 12.38 3.84
CA PRO A 94 6.46 11.73 4.92
C PRO A 94 7.36 12.69 5.72
N GLY A 95 8.00 13.65 5.06
CA GLY A 95 8.90 14.62 5.68
C GLY A 95 8.20 15.74 6.47
N SER A 96 6.87 15.86 6.42
CA SER A 96 6.11 16.93 7.06
C SER A 96 5.18 16.47 8.20
N LEU A 97 5.24 15.19 8.58
CA LEU A 97 4.37 14.62 9.61
C LEU A 97 4.74 15.09 11.03
N CYS A 98 3.80 15.74 11.71
CA CYS A 98 3.87 16.01 13.14
C CYS A 98 3.41 14.80 13.97
N LYS A 99 3.59 14.88 15.30
CA LYS A 99 3.02 13.90 16.25
C LYS A 99 1.50 13.75 16.06
N CYS A 100 0.79 14.85 15.83
CA CYS A 100 -0.63 14.86 15.53
C CYS A 100 -0.98 14.03 14.28
N ASP A 101 -0.21 14.16 13.21
CA ASP A 101 -0.45 13.41 11.97
C ASP A 101 -0.25 11.91 12.19
N TRP A 102 0.71 11.50 13.04
CA TRP A 102 0.89 10.09 13.42
C TRP A 102 -0.29 9.54 14.24
N GLU A 103 -0.86 10.34 15.14
CA GLU A 103 -2.07 9.98 15.88
C GLU A 103 -3.27 9.84 14.93
N ASP A 104 -3.38 10.70 13.93
CA ASP A 104 -4.44 10.63 12.93
C ASP A 104 -4.26 9.44 11.97
N LEU A 105 -3.04 9.14 11.54
CA LEU A 105 -2.74 7.90 10.80
C LEU A 105 -3.15 6.66 11.59
N LYS A 106 -2.85 6.64 12.90
CA LYS A 106 -3.28 5.57 13.80
C LYS A 106 -4.81 5.46 13.85
N LYS A 107 -5.52 6.58 14.03
CA LYS A 107 -6.99 6.60 14.06
C LYS A 107 -7.58 6.05 12.77
N VAL A 108 -7.04 6.44 11.61
CA VAL A 108 -7.49 5.91 10.32
C VAL A 108 -7.23 4.41 10.23
N PHE A 109 -6.02 3.95 10.54
CA PHE A 109 -5.66 2.53 10.49
C PHE A 109 -6.55 1.66 11.39
N CYS A 110 -6.71 2.05 12.66
CA CYS A 110 -7.49 1.29 13.63
C CYS A 110 -9.01 1.41 13.40
N GLY A 111 -9.47 2.49 12.76
CA GLY A 111 -10.90 2.71 12.50
C GLY A 111 -11.44 1.97 11.29
N ILE A 112 -10.59 1.60 10.33
CA ILE A 112 -10.98 0.79 9.16
C ILE A 112 -11.23 -0.66 9.61
N ARG A 113 -12.36 -1.23 9.20
CA ARG A 113 -12.70 -2.65 9.43
C ARG A 113 -12.92 -3.34 8.09
N CYS A 114 -11.82 -3.68 7.42
CA CYS A 114 -11.83 -4.37 6.13
C CYS A 114 -11.96 -5.89 6.26
N MET A 115 -11.24 -6.48 7.22
CA MET A 115 -11.07 -7.92 7.31
C MET A 115 -11.98 -8.54 8.37
N ASN A 116 -12.53 -9.71 8.05
CA ASN A 116 -13.22 -10.59 9.01
C ASN A 116 -12.30 -11.69 9.53
N THR A 117 -11.35 -12.16 8.70
CA THR A 117 -10.34 -13.14 9.12
C THR A 117 -8.92 -12.58 8.99
N GLY A 118 -8.03 -13.10 9.85
CA GLY A 118 -6.64 -12.69 9.91
C GLY A 118 -6.44 -11.27 10.44
N THR A 119 -5.22 -10.80 10.25
CA THR A 119 -4.72 -9.51 10.74
C THR A 119 -5.28 -8.35 9.94
N SER A 120 -5.53 -7.22 10.59
CA SER A 120 -5.98 -6.00 9.92
C SER A 120 -4.87 -5.32 9.12
N LEU A 121 -3.60 -5.54 9.47
CA LEU A 121 -2.43 -4.89 8.87
C LEU A 121 -2.45 -4.90 7.34
N VAL A 122 -2.62 -6.06 6.73
CA VAL A 122 -2.60 -6.21 5.28
C VAL A 122 -3.81 -5.54 4.64
N GLY A 123 -5.02 -5.78 5.16
CA GLY A 123 -6.24 -5.20 4.58
C GLY A 123 -6.30 -3.68 4.74
N ASN A 124 -6.10 -3.19 5.96
CA ASN A 124 -6.24 -1.77 6.27
C ASN A 124 -5.13 -0.92 5.63
N SER A 125 -3.88 -1.40 5.58
CA SER A 125 -2.83 -0.69 4.84
C SER A 125 -3.12 -0.60 3.34
N LYS A 126 -3.71 -1.64 2.74
CA LYS A 126 -4.12 -1.62 1.32
C LYS A 126 -5.25 -0.62 1.09
N VAL A 127 -6.22 -0.50 2.00
CA VAL A 127 -7.23 0.58 1.94
C VAL A 127 -6.54 1.95 2.03
N MET A 128 -5.68 2.15 3.03
CA MET A 128 -4.98 3.41 3.24
C MET A 128 -4.05 3.77 2.09
N ALA A 129 -3.43 2.81 1.42
CA ALA A 129 -2.55 3.05 0.28
C ALA A 129 -3.28 3.63 -0.95
N HIS A 130 -4.61 3.51 -1.01
CA HIS A 130 -5.42 4.15 -2.04
C HIS A 130 -6.09 5.43 -1.53
N LEU A 131 -6.26 5.53 -0.21
CA LEU A 131 -6.84 6.71 0.43
C LEU A 131 -5.82 7.84 0.62
N ILE A 132 -4.60 7.51 1.04
CA ILE A 132 -3.48 8.40 1.33
C ILE A 132 -2.17 7.84 0.73
N PRO A 133 -2.09 7.72 -0.61
CA PRO A 133 -1.01 7.01 -1.33
C PRO A 133 0.39 7.59 -1.12
N ASN A 134 0.50 8.84 -0.66
CA ASN A 134 1.78 9.50 -0.37
C ASN A 134 2.32 9.17 1.03
N LEU A 135 1.49 8.62 1.91
CA LEU A 135 1.87 8.31 3.29
C LEU A 135 1.91 6.81 3.60
N ILE A 136 1.10 6.00 2.94
CA ILE A 136 0.98 4.56 3.24
C ILE A 136 1.25 3.72 1.98
N PRO A 137 2.21 2.79 2.01
CA PRO A 137 2.35 1.77 0.98
C PRO A 137 1.33 0.64 1.19
N PRO A 138 0.92 -0.10 0.15
CA PRO A 138 0.17 -1.32 0.35
C PRO A 138 1.09 -2.36 1.01
N VAL A 139 0.77 -2.82 2.22
CA VAL A 139 1.55 -3.88 2.87
C VAL A 139 1.02 -5.24 2.44
N ASP A 140 1.92 -6.10 1.97
CA ASP A 140 1.59 -7.47 1.60
C ASP A 140 2.31 -8.51 2.48
N ARG A 141 1.62 -9.62 2.76
CA ARG A 141 2.19 -10.70 3.57
C ARG A 141 3.30 -11.46 2.86
N ARG A 142 3.13 -11.74 1.56
CA ARG A 142 4.07 -12.54 0.78
C ARG A 142 5.33 -11.76 0.41
N TYR A 143 5.17 -10.47 0.11
CA TYR A 143 6.26 -9.64 -0.38
C TYR A 143 6.80 -8.73 0.73
N THR A 144 6.06 -7.68 1.14
CA THR A 144 6.54 -6.68 2.10
C THR A 144 6.98 -7.28 3.44
N LEU A 145 6.10 -8.04 4.09
CA LEU A 145 6.37 -8.57 5.43
C LEU A 145 7.44 -9.66 5.41
N ASN A 146 7.43 -10.51 4.38
CA ASN A 146 8.44 -11.54 4.21
C ASN A 146 9.83 -10.94 3.90
N PHE A 147 9.88 -9.87 3.13
CA PHE A 147 11.10 -9.15 2.84
C PHE A 147 11.70 -8.51 4.10
N LEU A 148 10.86 -7.89 4.95
CA LEU A 148 11.32 -7.14 6.12
C LEU A 148 11.55 -8.00 7.36
N PHE A 149 10.73 -9.04 7.58
CA PHE A 149 10.72 -9.81 8.82
C PHE A 149 10.83 -11.33 8.58
N GLY A 150 10.94 -11.79 7.33
CA GLY A 150 10.86 -13.21 7.01
C GLY A 150 9.46 -13.81 7.27
N LYS A 151 9.39 -15.07 7.72
CA LYS A 151 8.12 -15.74 8.05
C LYS A 151 7.55 -15.20 9.37
N GLY A 152 6.92 -14.02 9.32
CA GLY A 152 6.28 -13.40 10.47
C GLY A 152 4.89 -13.95 10.75
N GLN A 153 4.69 -14.54 11.93
CA GLN A 153 3.36 -14.58 12.54
C GLN A 153 3.05 -13.19 13.09
N ILE A 154 2.02 -12.55 12.55
CA ILE A 154 1.50 -11.30 13.11
C ILE A 154 0.32 -11.66 13.99
N ALA A 155 0.36 -11.22 15.24
CA ALA A 155 -0.75 -11.38 16.17
C ALA A 155 -1.94 -10.49 15.75
N ASN A 156 -3.16 -10.98 15.91
CA ASN A 156 -4.39 -10.22 15.67
C ASN A 156 -4.64 -9.21 16.80
N ASP A 157 -3.80 -8.18 16.86
CA ASP A 157 -3.83 -7.12 17.87
C ASP A 157 -3.62 -5.79 17.15
N LEU A 158 -4.67 -4.98 17.08
CA LEU A 158 -4.68 -3.74 16.28
C LEU A 158 -3.59 -2.75 16.71
N GLU A 159 -3.30 -2.67 18.01
CA GLU A 159 -2.28 -1.77 18.54
C GLU A 159 -0.88 -2.24 18.15
N LYS A 160 -0.62 -3.55 18.27
CA LYS A 160 0.65 -4.14 17.80
C LYS A 160 0.81 -4.05 16.30
N GLU A 161 -0.26 -4.30 15.54
CA GLU A 161 -0.27 -4.19 14.08
C GLU A 161 -0.01 -2.75 13.61
N TRP A 162 -0.58 -1.75 14.29
CA TRP A 162 -0.24 -0.34 14.07
C TRP A 162 1.23 -0.06 14.39
N GLY A 163 1.75 -0.62 15.50
CA GLY A 163 3.17 -0.52 15.85
C GLY A 163 4.07 -1.07 14.75
N ILE A 164 3.70 -2.22 14.16
CA ILE A 164 4.40 -2.82 13.02
C ILE A 164 4.33 -1.90 11.79
N LEU A 165 3.13 -1.41 11.42
CA LEU A 165 3.00 -0.49 10.29
C LEU A 165 3.85 0.77 10.49
N SER A 166 3.77 1.39 11.67
CA SER A 166 4.55 2.58 12.02
C SER A 166 6.05 2.33 11.91
N LYS A 167 6.52 1.17 12.35
CA LYS A 167 7.92 0.75 12.24
C LYS A 167 8.33 0.61 10.77
N ILE A 168 7.54 -0.10 9.97
CA ILE A 168 7.76 -0.25 8.52
C ILE A 168 7.86 1.11 7.82
N LEU A 169 6.98 2.05 8.16
CA LEU A 169 7.00 3.39 7.58
C LEU A 169 8.28 4.15 7.96
N LYS A 170 8.58 4.25 9.25
CA LYS A 170 9.70 5.06 9.77
C LYS A 170 11.06 4.51 9.42
N GLU A 171 11.23 3.20 9.51
CA GLU A 171 12.55 2.56 9.42
C GLU A 171 12.87 2.08 8.01
N PHE A 172 11.88 1.91 7.14
CA PHE A 172 12.10 1.37 5.80
C PHE A 172 11.57 2.29 4.69
N PHE A 173 10.27 2.55 4.62
CA PHE A 173 9.71 3.26 3.46
C PHE A 173 10.10 4.75 3.42
N TYR A 174 9.95 5.47 4.54
CA TYR A 174 10.20 6.92 4.57
C TYR A 174 11.66 7.28 4.31
N PRO A 175 12.67 6.60 4.87
CA PRO A 175 14.07 6.85 4.52
C PRO A 175 14.34 6.69 3.02
N ILE A 176 13.71 5.72 2.36
CA ILE A 176 13.89 5.48 0.92
C ILE A 176 13.24 6.61 0.11
N VAL A 177 11.96 6.92 0.33
CA VAL A 177 11.25 7.92 -0.49
C VAL A 177 11.71 9.35 -0.25
N LEU A 178 12.35 9.63 0.89
CA LEU A 178 12.96 10.92 1.19
C LEU A 178 14.38 11.07 0.60
N SER A 179 15.00 9.98 0.13
CA SER A 179 16.31 10.08 -0.54
C SER A 179 16.18 10.72 -1.92
N SER A 180 17.09 11.67 -2.22
CA SER A 180 17.14 12.37 -3.50
C SER A 180 17.33 11.43 -4.68
N GLU A 181 18.13 10.39 -4.47
CA GLU A 181 18.53 9.40 -5.45
C GLU A 181 17.34 8.56 -5.89
N PHE A 182 16.60 7.98 -4.93
CA PHE A 182 15.37 7.26 -5.24
C PHE A 182 14.35 8.18 -5.90
N LYS A 183 14.18 9.40 -5.38
CA LYS A 183 13.19 10.35 -5.88
C LYS A 183 13.44 10.69 -7.35
N SER A 184 14.68 10.97 -7.73
CA SER A 184 15.07 11.24 -9.12
C SER A 184 14.66 10.12 -10.08
N GLU A 185 14.88 8.86 -9.72
CA GLU A 185 14.48 7.74 -10.59
C GLU A 185 12.98 7.47 -10.58
N ALA A 186 12.37 7.48 -9.40
CA ALA A 186 10.94 7.25 -9.26
C ALA A 186 10.13 8.29 -10.04
N ASP A 187 10.56 9.55 -10.06
CA ASP A 187 9.92 10.61 -10.83
C ASP A 187 9.93 10.32 -12.35
N LYS A 188 10.99 9.67 -12.88
CA LYS A 188 11.06 9.24 -14.29
C LYS A 188 10.05 8.15 -14.62
N TRP A 189 9.75 7.26 -13.67
CA TRP A 189 8.78 6.18 -13.89
C TRP A 189 7.34 6.66 -13.74
N ILE A 190 7.05 7.50 -12.74
CA ILE A 190 5.70 8.06 -12.48
C ILE A 190 5.13 8.79 -13.69
N VAL A 191 5.98 9.54 -14.42
CA VAL A 191 5.54 10.33 -15.59
C VAL A 191 5.25 9.48 -16.84
N ARG A 192 5.40 8.15 -16.76
CA ARG A 192 5.18 7.21 -17.86
C ARG A 192 4.06 6.19 -17.54
N PRO A 193 2.82 6.63 -17.25
CA PRO A 193 1.76 5.74 -16.77
C PRO A 193 1.32 4.68 -17.78
N ASN A 194 1.57 4.88 -19.08
CA ASN A 194 1.29 3.87 -20.11
C ASN A 194 2.29 2.71 -20.09
N ASP A 195 3.54 3.00 -19.70
CA ASP A 195 4.60 1.99 -19.60
C ASP A 195 4.59 1.35 -18.21
N PHE A 196 4.35 2.17 -17.18
CA PHE A 196 4.42 1.81 -15.77
C PHE A 196 3.12 2.11 -15.03
N PRO A 197 2.01 1.42 -15.36
CA PRO A 197 0.69 1.75 -14.83
C PRO A 197 0.54 1.51 -13.31
N TRP A 198 1.45 0.78 -12.66
CA TRP A 198 1.44 0.59 -11.21
C TRP A 198 2.23 1.63 -10.43
N ASP A 199 2.97 2.51 -11.11
CA ASP A 199 3.85 3.50 -10.50
C ASP A 199 3.05 4.77 -10.20
N THR A 200 2.14 4.67 -9.25
CA THR A 200 1.15 5.72 -8.93
C THR A 200 1.51 6.60 -7.74
N SER A 201 2.51 6.20 -6.96
CA SER A 201 3.15 7.01 -5.93
C SER A 201 4.55 6.48 -5.62
N HIS A 202 5.41 7.31 -5.00
CA HIS A 202 6.75 6.89 -4.56
C HIS A 202 6.70 5.66 -3.64
N LEU A 203 5.76 5.62 -2.70
CA LEU A 203 5.58 4.46 -1.81
C LEU A 203 5.13 3.20 -2.56
N LYS A 204 4.27 3.35 -3.59
CA LYS A 204 3.85 2.23 -4.43
C LYS A 204 4.99 1.70 -5.29
N ILE A 205 5.89 2.57 -5.75
CA ILE A 205 7.12 2.18 -6.45
C ILE A 205 8.01 1.36 -5.53
N VAL A 206 8.26 1.81 -4.29
CA VAL A 206 9.06 1.02 -3.33
C VAL A 206 8.45 -0.38 -3.13
N ASP A 207 7.12 -0.49 -3.02
CA ASP A 207 6.44 -1.79 -2.98
C ASP A 207 6.66 -2.64 -4.25
N ASN A 208 6.57 -2.03 -5.45
CA ASN A 208 6.87 -2.71 -6.72
C ASN A 208 8.31 -3.25 -6.75
N LEU A 209 9.27 -2.47 -6.25
CA LEU A 209 10.68 -2.87 -6.18
C LEU A 209 10.89 -4.05 -5.23
N ILE A 210 10.23 -4.09 -4.06
CA ILE A 210 10.29 -5.25 -3.16
C ILE A 210 9.80 -6.52 -3.86
N ILE A 211 8.70 -6.41 -4.61
CA ILE A 211 8.12 -7.53 -5.37
C ILE A 211 9.09 -7.99 -6.47
N GLY A 212 9.68 -7.05 -7.21
CA GLY A 212 10.67 -7.31 -8.25
C GLY A 212 11.92 -8.01 -7.71
N SER A 213 12.52 -7.48 -6.65
CA SER A 213 13.67 -8.08 -5.95
C SER A 213 13.37 -9.48 -5.42
N SER A 214 12.16 -9.71 -4.88
CA SER A 214 11.75 -11.04 -4.40
C SER A 214 11.64 -12.09 -5.51
N LYS A 215 11.36 -11.65 -6.74
CA LYS A 215 11.36 -12.53 -7.93
C LYS A 215 12.76 -12.74 -8.48
N ALA A 216 13.64 -11.74 -8.35
CA ALA A 216 15.02 -11.81 -8.78
C ALA A 216 15.82 -12.93 -8.10
N ILE A 217 15.51 -13.22 -6.83
CA ILE A 217 16.19 -14.23 -6.01
C ILE A 217 15.70 -15.66 -6.33
N ARG A 218 14.61 -15.81 -7.10
CA ARG A 218 13.99 -17.12 -7.42
C ARG A 218 14.26 -17.62 -8.84
N THR A 219 15.10 -16.92 -9.59
CA THR A 219 15.63 -17.28 -10.91
C THR A 219 17.12 -17.52 -10.78
#